data_AF-A0A7S4CNX0-F1
#
_entry.id   AF-A0A7S4CNX0-F1
#
_cell.length_a   1.000
_cell.length_b   1.000
_cell.length_c   1.000
_cell.angle_alpha   90.00
_cell.angle_beta   90.00
_cell.angle_gamma   90.00
#
_symmetry.space_group_name_H-M   'P 1'
#
loop_
_entity.id
_entity.type
_entity.pdbx_description
1 polymer ?
#
loop_
_entity_poly.entity_id
_entity_poly.type
_entity_poly.pdbx_seq_one_letter_code
_entity_poly.pdbx_strand_id
1 'polypeptide(L)'
;MQRHPVVHEISCQPMGIHDHTTAPDFHVMSIEPTGAAKHDVPKTQPSRIDALVSQLPFEMDVRSVGALRIALALLVLYDVFMRVTDTLDWMAAGRGPPLVDFSDTPHDFLLHRLLFAHGSYALAVWHLLTCGGLALALLVGKWRPQLCCALLYVDMAILQAKTQHYHDGGDRLLRHVLAWAAFL
;
A
#
# COMPACT_ATOMS: atom_id res chain seq x y z
N MET A 1 -53.12 9.00 -7.07
CA MET A 1 -52.46 10.28 -6.74
C MET A 1 -50.97 10.02 -6.56
N GLN A 2 -50.18 10.22 -7.62
CA GLN A 2 -48.72 10.10 -7.58
C GLN A 2 -48.13 11.44 -7.14
N ARG A 3 -47.36 11.47 -6.04
CA ARG A 3 -46.59 12.64 -5.62
C ARG A 3 -45.19 12.54 -6.21
N HIS A 4 -44.82 13.51 -7.04
CA HIS A 4 -43.45 13.67 -7.50
C HIS A 4 -42.58 14.29 -6.38
N PRO A 5 -41.34 13.80 -6.18
CA PRO A 5 -40.42 14.41 -5.24
C PRO A 5 -39.87 15.73 -5.78
N VAL A 6 -39.90 16.77 -4.94
CA VAL A 6 -39.30 18.08 -5.18
C VAL A 6 -37.80 17.95 -4.96
N VAL A 7 -37.01 18.12 -6.02
CA VAL A 7 -35.55 18.16 -5.96
C VAL A 7 -35.14 19.62 -5.70
N HIS A 8 -34.57 19.88 -4.52
CA HIS A 8 -33.96 21.17 -4.20
C HIS A 8 -32.53 21.21 -4.76
N GLU A 9 -32.29 22.03 -5.77
CA GLU A 9 -30.95 22.38 -6.24
C GLU A 9 -30.26 23.25 -5.19
N ILE A 10 -29.17 22.71 -4.61
CA ILE A 10 -28.27 23.46 -3.73
C ILE A 10 -27.25 24.15 -4.62
N SER A 11 -27.41 25.45 -4.81
CA SER A 11 -26.46 26.30 -5.52
C SER A 11 -25.27 26.62 -4.61
N CYS A 12 -24.14 25.94 -4.83
CA CYS A 12 -22.87 26.26 -4.18
C CYS A 12 -22.23 27.46 -4.88
N GLN A 13 -22.31 28.64 -4.26
CA GLN A 13 -21.52 29.79 -4.71
C GLN A 13 -20.04 29.59 -4.35
N PRO A 14 -19.10 29.88 -5.26
CA PRO A 14 -17.67 29.78 -4.99
C PRO A 14 -17.24 30.88 -4.01
N MET A 15 -16.70 30.45 -2.86
CA MET A 15 -16.12 31.30 -1.83
C MET A 15 -14.77 31.80 -2.34
N GLY A 16 -14.68 33.12 -2.61
CA GLY A 16 -13.46 33.77 -3.07
C GLY A 16 -12.36 33.70 -2.02
N ILE A 17 -11.27 33.01 -2.35
CA ILE A 17 -10.04 33.00 -1.56
C ILE A 17 -9.24 34.24 -1.94
N HIS A 18 -9.12 35.18 -1.01
CA HIS A 18 -8.23 36.33 -1.13
C HIS A 18 -6.80 35.90 -0.81
N ASP A 19 -5.99 35.66 -1.86
CA ASP A 19 -4.56 35.43 -1.74
C ASP A 19 -3.82 36.76 -1.49
N HIS A 20 -3.53 37.05 -0.22
CA HIS A 20 -2.52 38.03 0.16
C HIS A 20 -1.17 37.33 0.34
N THR A 21 -0.46 37.11 -0.77
CA THR A 21 0.95 36.70 -0.73
C THR A 21 1.80 37.75 -1.45
N THR A 22 2.29 38.72 -0.68
CA THR A 22 3.36 39.64 -1.10
C THR A 22 4.68 38.86 -1.09
N ALA A 23 5.06 38.33 -2.25
CA ALA A 23 6.37 37.75 -2.47
C ALA A 23 7.44 38.87 -2.54
N PRO A 24 8.62 38.70 -1.92
CA PRO A 24 9.73 39.63 -2.07
C PRO A 24 10.31 39.57 -3.49
N ASP A 25 10.52 40.76 -4.08
CA ASP A 25 11.18 40.96 -5.37
C ASP A 25 12.62 40.42 -5.34
N PHE A 26 12.79 39.15 -5.73
CA PHE A 26 14.09 38.61 -6.06
C PHE A 26 14.47 39.10 -7.47
N HIS A 27 15.41 40.03 -7.51
CA HIS A 27 16.07 40.47 -8.73
C HIS A 27 16.88 39.29 -9.31
N VAL A 28 16.23 38.50 -10.18
CA VAL A 28 16.89 37.43 -10.93
C VAL A 28 17.83 38.09 -11.92
N MET A 29 19.13 38.01 -11.64
CA MET A 29 20.20 38.40 -12.55
C MET A 29 20.10 37.50 -13.78
N SER A 30 19.59 38.04 -14.88
CA SER A 30 19.42 37.34 -16.15
C SER A 30 20.80 37.06 -16.73
N ILE A 31 21.34 35.87 -16.46
CA ILE A 31 22.53 35.36 -17.13
C ILE A 31 22.08 34.93 -18.52
N GLU A 32 22.38 35.73 -19.54
CA GLU A 32 22.17 35.34 -20.94
C GLU A 32 22.95 34.04 -21.22
N PRO A 33 22.26 32.93 -21.55
CA PRO A 33 22.93 31.68 -21.86
C PRO A 33 23.70 31.84 -23.16
N THR A 34 25.02 31.94 -23.02
CA THR A 34 25.95 32.07 -24.14
C THR A 34 25.91 30.77 -24.94
N GLY A 35 25.26 30.82 -26.11
CA GLY A 35 25.44 29.90 -27.22
C GLY A 35 25.62 28.43 -26.88
N ALA A 36 24.65 27.79 -26.22
CA ALA A 36 24.63 26.34 -26.12
C ALA A 36 24.39 25.76 -27.53
N ALA A 37 25.42 25.16 -28.11
CA ALA A 37 25.33 24.43 -29.36
C ALA A 37 24.14 23.45 -29.30
N LYS A 38 23.24 23.51 -30.30
CA LYS A 38 22.16 22.54 -30.47
C LYS A 38 22.78 21.15 -30.60
N HIS A 39 22.88 20.46 -29.47
CA HIS A 39 23.21 19.06 -29.47
C HIS A 39 21.95 18.34 -29.95
N ASP A 40 21.93 17.97 -31.23
CA ASP A 40 20.86 17.16 -31.81
C ASP A 40 20.84 15.83 -31.06
N VAL A 41 19.95 15.72 -30.07
CA VAL A 41 19.70 14.47 -29.36
C VAL A 41 19.16 13.49 -30.40
N PRO A 42 19.88 12.39 -30.69
CA PRO A 42 19.42 11.42 -31.68
C PRO A 42 18.05 10.91 -31.24
N LYS A 43 17.05 11.05 -32.11
CA LYS A 43 15.70 10.56 -31.85
C LYS A 43 15.77 9.04 -31.67
N THR A 44 15.75 8.60 -30.41
CA THR A 44 15.74 7.19 -30.06
C THR A 44 14.48 6.56 -30.65
N GLN A 45 14.68 5.63 -31.57
CA GLN A 45 13.57 4.93 -32.22
C GLN A 45 12.77 4.19 -31.13
N PRO A 46 11.43 4.32 -31.10
CA PRO A 46 10.62 3.65 -30.08
C PRO A 46 10.89 2.14 -30.15
N SER A 47 11.09 1.53 -28.99
CA SER A 47 11.34 0.10 -28.94
C SER A 47 10.10 -0.66 -29.44
N ARG A 48 10.27 -1.87 -29.96
CA ARG A 48 9.13 -2.70 -30.38
C ARG A 48 8.09 -2.92 -29.26
N ILE A 49 8.52 -2.82 -28.00
CA ILE A 49 7.67 -2.96 -26.82
C ILE A 49 6.74 -1.73 -26.69
N ASP A 50 7.27 -0.51 -26.88
CA ASP A 50 6.47 0.72 -26.76
C ASP A 50 5.36 0.77 -27.82
N ALA A 51 5.66 0.32 -29.04
CA ALA A 51 4.68 0.21 -30.11
C ALA A 51 3.56 -0.79 -29.77
N LEU A 52 3.88 -1.94 -29.19
CA LEU A 52 2.90 -2.94 -28.76
C LEU A 52 2.05 -2.44 -27.57
N VAL A 53 2.65 -1.78 -26.58
CA VAL A 53 1.93 -1.22 -25.43
C VAL A 53 0.94 -0.16 -25.87
N SER A 54 1.32 0.69 -26.84
CA SER A 54 0.43 1.72 -27.40
C SER A 54 -0.77 1.18 -28.19
N GLN A 55 -0.75 -0.11 -28.57
CA GLN A 55 -1.84 -0.78 -29.28
C GLN A 55 -2.84 -1.47 -28.35
N LEU A 56 -2.57 -1.53 -27.04
CA LEU A 56 -3.50 -2.10 -26.08
C LEU A 56 -4.63 -1.08 -25.82
N PRO A 57 -5.91 -1.41 -26.07
CA PRO A 57 -7.03 -0.49 -25.91
C PRO A 57 -7.43 -0.26 -24.44
N PHE A 58 -6.61 -0.71 -23.49
CA PHE A 58 -6.93 -0.71 -22.07
C PHE A 58 -6.21 0.43 -21.37
N GLU A 59 -6.90 1.55 -21.21
CA GLU A 59 -6.51 2.57 -20.24
C GLU A 59 -7.04 2.18 -18.87
N MET A 60 -6.15 2.13 -17.88
CA MET A 60 -6.53 1.83 -16.50
C MET A 60 -7.01 3.11 -15.81
N ASP A 61 -8.24 3.11 -15.31
CA ASP A 61 -8.76 4.25 -14.55
C ASP A 61 -8.01 4.41 -13.23
N VAL A 62 -7.25 5.50 -13.11
CA VAL A 62 -6.47 5.86 -11.93
C VAL A 62 -7.34 5.96 -10.69
N ARG A 63 -8.61 6.37 -10.83
CA ARG A 63 -9.57 6.45 -9.72
C ARG A 63 -9.91 5.08 -9.17
N SER A 64 -10.10 4.09 -10.04
CA SER A 64 -10.36 2.70 -9.64
C SER A 64 -9.15 2.09 -8.93
N VAL A 65 -7.93 2.38 -9.40
CA VAL A 65 -6.70 1.94 -8.71
C VAL A 65 -6.58 2.58 -7.33
N GLY A 66 -6.88 3.88 -7.21
CA GLY A 66 -6.94 4.57 -5.92
C GLY A 66 -7.95 3.94 -4.96
N ALA A 67 -9.17 3.68 -5.44
CA ALA A 67 -10.22 3.03 -4.66
C ALA A 67 -9.82 1.62 -4.19
N LEU A 68 -9.19 0.83 -5.06
CA LEU A 68 -8.66 -0.49 -4.72
C LEU A 68 -7.62 -0.41 -3.60
N ARG A 69 -6.67 0.55 -3.67
CA ARG A 69 -5.64 0.74 -2.63
C ARG A 69 -6.25 1.10 -1.28
N ILE A 70 -7.24 2.00 -1.27
CA ILE A 70 -7.98 2.36 -0.06
C ILE A 70 -8.69 1.12 0.52
N ALA A 71 -9.40 0.37 -0.32
CA ALA A 71 -10.10 -0.84 0.10
C ALA A 71 -9.15 -1.89 0.68
N LEU A 72 -7.99 -2.13 0.03
CA LEU A 72 -6.98 -3.06 0.52
C LEU A 72 -6.38 -2.60 1.86
N ALA A 73 -6.03 -1.32 1.98
CA ALA A 73 -5.50 -0.78 3.22
C ALA A 73 -6.49 -0.91 4.38
N LEU A 74 -7.77 -0.60 4.16
CA LEU A 74 -8.81 -0.77 5.17
C LEU A 74 -9.01 -2.24 5.55
N LEU A 75 -8.99 -3.15 4.58
CA LEU A 75 -9.14 -4.58 4.82
C LEU A 75 -7.96 -5.15 5.64
N VAL A 76 -6.72 -4.71 5.35
CA VAL A 76 -5.54 -5.07 6.15
C VAL A 76 -5.62 -4.48 7.56
N LEU A 77 -6.03 -3.22 7.71
CA LEU A 77 -6.20 -2.62 9.04
C LEU A 77 -7.25 -3.35 9.88
N TYR A 78 -8.35 -3.78 9.25
CA TYR A 78 -9.36 -4.60 9.89
C TYR A 78 -8.80 -5.97 10.30
N ASP A 79 -8.06 -6.65 9.41
CA ASP A 79 -7.41 -7.92 9.73
C ASP A 79 -6.42 -7.78 10.90
N VAL A 80 -5.56 -6.75 10.89
CA VAL A 80 -4.64 -6.45 12.00
C VAL A 80 -5.40 -6.18 13.29
N PHE A 81 -6.50 -5.42 13.25
CA PHE A 81 -7.32 -5.14 14.42
C PHE A 81 -7.90 -6.42 15.04
N MET A 82 -8.46 -7.31 14.22
CA MET A 82 -8.98 -8.60 14.67
C MET A 82 -7.86 -9.49 15.27
N ARG A 83 -6.66 -9.46 14.67
CA ARG A 83 -5.52 -10.24 15.18
C ARG A 83 -5.00 -9.73 16.52
N VAL A 84 -5.02 -8.42 16.75
CA VAL A 84 -4.64 -7.80 18.03
C VAL A 84 -5.56 -8.28 19.16
N THR A 85 -6.86 -8.41 18.90
CA THR A 85 -7.83 -8.83 19.94
C THR A 85 -7.80 -10.33 20.20
N ASP A 86 -7.67 -11.15 19.15
CA ASP A 86 -7.98 -12.58 19.24
C ASP A 86 -6.73 -13.49 19.23
N THR A 87 -5.63 -13.04 18.63
CA THR A 87 -4.52 -13.95 18.23
C THR A 87 -3.16 -13.57 18.80
N LEU A 88 -3.08 -12.47 19.54
CA LEU A 88 -1.81 -11.96 20.05
C LEU A 88 -1.11 -12.96 20.99
N ASP A 89 -1.89 -13.65 21.83
CA ASP A 89 -1.40 -14.69 22.74
C ASP A 89 -0.96 -15.97 22.02
N TRP A 90 -1.40 -16.19 20.78
CA TRP A 90 -0.97 -17.30 19.93
C TRP A 90 0.31 -16.98 19.15
N MET A 91 0.47 -15.71 18.74
CA MET A 91 1.66 -15.26 18.00
C MET A 91 2.86 -15.02 18.90
N ALA A 92 2.60 -14.63 20.14
CA ALA A 92 3.60 -14.48 21.18
C ALA A 92 3.72 -15.79 21.97
N ALA A 93 4.94 -16.23 22.26
CA ALA A 93 5.16 -17.08 23.41
C ALA A 93 4.79 -16.28 24.68
N GLY A 94 3.51 -16.25 25.05
CA GLY A 94 2.96 -15.55 26.22
C GLY A 94 3.22 -16.29 27.54
N ARG A 95 2.77 -15.71 28.68
CA ARG A 95 3.12 -16.03 30.10
C ARG A 95 2.95 -17.49 30.61
N GLY A 96 2.58 -18.43 29.75
CA GLY A 96 2.56 -19.87 30.03
C GLY A 96 3.65 -20.60 29.23
N PRO A 97 3.74 -21.95 29.34
CA PRO A 97 4.55 -22.70 28.39
C PRO A 97 4.08 -22.38 26.96
N PRO A 98 5.00 -22.08 26.02
CA PRO A 98 4.61 -21.75 24.66
C PRO A 98 3.83 -22.94 24.07
N LEU A 99 2.68 -22.66 23.44
CA LEU A 99 1.90 -23.72 22.77
C LEU A 99 2.69 -24.38 21.63
N VAL A 100 3.68 -23.67 21.08
CA VAL A 100 4.53 -24.09 19.97
C VAL A 100 5.97 -23.66 20.28
N ASP A 101 6.91 -24.60 20.29
CA ASP A 101 8.32 -24.31 20.55
C ASP A 101 8.93 -23.53 19.37
N PHE A 102 9.94 -22.70 19.63
CA PHE A 102 10.67 -21.95 18.61
C PHE A 102 11.29 -22.87 17.54
N SER A 103 11.60 -24.11 17.91
CA SER A 103 12.13 -25.13 16.99
C SER A 103 11.06 -25.92 16.24
N ASP A 104 9.78 -25.73 16.53
CA ASP A 104 8.66 -26.51 15.98
C ASP A 104 8.26 -26.00 14.57
N THR A 105 9.24 -26.01 13.67
CA THR A 105 9.06 -25.70 12.25
C THR A 105 9.50 -26.91 11.44
N PRO A 106 8.72 -27.39 10.45
CA PRO A 106 9.09 -28.56 9.65
C PRO A 106 10.27 -28.35 8.70
N HIS A 107 10.85 -27.14 8.66
CA HIS A 107 11.92 -26.77 7.74
C HIS A 107 13.16 -26.27 8.49
N ASP A 108 14.32 -26.87 8.21
CA ASP A 108 15.60 -26.50 8.84
C ASP A 108 16.27 -25.24 8.25
N PHE A 109 15.69 -24.65 7.20
CA PHE A 109 16.28 -23.48 6.57
C PHE A 109 16.24 -22.25 7.51
N LEU A 110 17.41 -21.64 7.75
CA LEU A 110 17.59 -20.52 8.69
C LEU A 110 16.64 -19.36 8.44
N LEU A 111 16.43 -18.98 7.18
CA LEU A 111 15.51 -17.88 6.84
C LEU A 111 14.06 -18.25 7.16
N HIS A 112 13.67 -19.52 6.95
CA HIS A 112 12.34 -19.99 7.29
C HIS A 112 12.15 -19.92 8.81
N ARG A 113 13.11 -20.42 9.59
CA ARG A 113 13.07 -20.28 11.05
C ARG A 113 13.00 -18.83 11.50
N LEU A 114 13.82 -17.94 10.96
CA LEU A 114 13.83 -16.54 11.38
C LEU A 114 12.50 -15.83 11.08
N LEU A 115 11.91 -16.07 9.91
CA LEU A 115 10.68 -15.42 9.48
C LEU A 115 9.46 -16.02 10.20
N PHE A 116 9.39 -17.34 10.30
CA PHE A 116 8.19 -18.07 10.73
C PHE A 116 8.21 -18.53 12.18
N ALA A 117 9.34 -18.46 12.89
CA ALA A 117 9.36 -18.83 14.29
C ALA A 117 8.43 -17.95 15.12
N HIS A 118 7.72 -18.61 16.06
CA HIS A 118 6.95 -17.96 17.10
C HIS A 118 7.91 -17.22 18.03
N GLY A 119 7.73 -15.91 18.13
CA GLY A 119 8.68 -15.02 18.78
C GLY A 119 8.25 -14.61 20.18
N SER A 120 9.00 -13.68 20.75
CA SER A 120 8.57 -12.95 21.93
C SER A 120 7.32 -12.10 21.63
N TYR A 121 6.58 -11.75 22.68
CA TYR A 121 5.46 -10.82 22.58
C TYR A 121 5.85 -9.50 21.89
N ALA A 122 7.04 -8.99 22.18
CA ALA A 122 7.56 -7.78 21.54
C ALA A 122 7.71 -7.95 20.01
N LEU A 123 8.14 -9.12 19.53
CA LEU A 123 8.30 -9.38 18.10
C LEU A 123 6.94 -9.52 17.39
N ALA A 124 5.94 -10.10 18.06
CA ALA A 124 4.58 -10.19 17.54
C ALA A 124 3.93 -8.80 17.43
N VAL A 125 4.03 -7.98 18.49
CA VAL A 125 3.57 -6.59 18.49
C VAL A 125 4.29 -5.78 17.41
N TRP A 126 5.60 -5.96 17.26
CA TRP A 126 6.38 -5.29 16.22
C TRP A 126 5.85 -5.62 14.81
N HIS A 127 5.61 -6.89 14.49
CA HIS A 127 5.03 -7.30 13.20
C HIS A 127 3.63 -6.70 12.96
N LEU A 128 2.78 -6.65 13.97
CA LEU A 128 1.44 -6.04 13.83
C LEU A 128 1.54 -4.54 13.59
N LEU A 129 2.47 -3.85 14.27
CA LEU A 129 2.72 -2.43 14.08
C LEU A 129 3.32 -2.13 12.70
N THR A 130 4.24 -2.98 12.20
CA THR A 130 4.77 -2.81 10.84
C THR A 130 3.69 -3.02 9.80
N CYS A 131 2.85 -4.05 9.95
CA CYS A 131 1.76 -4.33 9.02
C CYS A 131 0.73 -3.19 9.02
N GLY A 132 0.28 -2.75 10.20
CA GLY A 132 -0.63 -1.61 10.34
C GLY A 132 -0.03 -0.30 9.81
N GLY A 133 1.25 -0.05 10.08
CA GLY A 133 1.98 1.11 9.57
C GLY A 133 2.09 1.13 8.05
N LEU A 134 2.40 -0.02 7.43
CA LEU A 134 2.43 -0.17 5.98
C LEU A 134 1.03 -0.01 5.35
N ALA A 135 -0.02 -0.50 6.00
CA ALA A 135 -1.40 -0.32 5.56
C ALA A 135 -1.81 1.16 5.62
N LEU A 136 -1.44 1.88 6.68
CA LEU A 136 -1.64 3.34 6.76
C LEU A 136 -0.83 4.10 5.70
N ALA A 137 0.41 3.68 5.43
CA ALA A 137 1.21 4.28 4.36
C ALA A 137 0.57 4.07 2.98
N LEU A 138 0.01 2.87 2.73
CA LEU A 138 -0.75 2.57 1.51
C LEU A 138 -2.03 3.42 1.42
N LEU A 139 -2.74 3.60 2.53
CA LEU A 139 -3.96 4.42 2.62
C LEU A 139 -3.69 5.90 2.30
N VAL A 140 -2.60 6.45 2.83
CA VAL A 140 -2.20 7.85 2.57
C VAL A 140 -1.69 8.03 1.14
N GLY A 141 -1.14 6.98 0.52
CA GLY A 141 -0.76 6.95 -0.90
C GLY A 141 0.46 7.82 -1.27
N LYS A 142 1.15 8.42 -0.29
CA LYS A 142 2.28 9.34 -0.55
C LYS A 142 3.59 8.61 -0.88
N TRP A 143 3.75 7.36 -0.43
CA TRP A 143 4.98 6.58 -0.55
C TRP A 143 4.73 5.46 -1.56
N ARG A 144 5.68 5.24 -2.49
CA ARG A 144 5.63 4.25 -3.59
C ARG A 144 4.66 3.08 -3.31
N PRO A 145 3.38 3.15 -3.76
CA PRO A 145 2.33 2.25 -3.29
C PRO A 145 2.59 0.80 -3.68
N GLN A 146 3.28 0.58 -4.80
CA GLN A 146 3.75 -0.73 -5.25
C GLN A 146 4.66 -1.40 -4.22
N LEU A 147 5.59 -0.64 -3.63
CA LEU A 147 6.49 -1.14 -2.61
C LEU A 147 5.73 -1.44 -1.31
N CYS A 148 4.76 -0.59 -0.93
CA CYS A 148 3.90 -0.85 0.22
C CYS A 148 3.09 -2.14 0.04
N CYS A 149 2.48 -2.37 -1.13
CA CYS A 149 1.77 -3.62 -1.44
C CYS A 149 2.69 -4.83 -1.39
N ALA A 150 3.91 -4.74 -1.94
CA ALA A 150 4.89 -5.83 -1.92
C ALA A 150 5.33 -6.17 -0.49
N LEU A 151 5.63 -5.15 0.32
CA LEU A 151 5.99 -5.33 1.73
C LEU A 151 4.82 -5.90 2.54
N LEU A 152 3.60 -5.38 2.34
CA LEU A 152 2.39 -5.92 2.96
C LEU A 152 2.12 -7.37 2.57
N TYR A 153 2.36 -7.75 1.32
CA TYR A 153 2.23 -9.14 0.89
C TYR A 153 3.16 -10.05 1.70
N VAL A 154 4.44 -9.67 1.83
CA VAL A 154 5.42 -10.43 2.60
C VAL A 154 5.04 -10.47 4.08
N ASP A 155 4.70 -9.34 4.67
CA ASP A 155 4.36 -9.22 6.09
C ASP A 155 3.11 -10.04 6.43
N MET A 156 2.05 -9.94 5.60
CA MET A 156 0.84 -10.75 5.73
C MET A 156 1.12 -12.25 5.54
N ALA A 157 2.02 -12.62 4.63
CA ALA A 157 2.39 -14.02 4.47
C ALA A 157 3.08 -14.60 5.71
N ILE A 158 3.92 -13.80 6.38
CA ILE A 158 4.58 -14.16 7.63
C ILE A 158 3.55 -14.25 8.77
N LEU A 159 2.71 -13.22 8.94
CA LEU A 159 1.66 -13.18 9.97
C LEU A 159 0.71 -14.37 9.87
N GLN A 160 0.18 -14.64 8.68
CA GLN A 160 -0.77 -15.73 8.47
C GLN A 160 -0.15 -17.11 8.67
N ALA A 161 1.14 -17.27 8.32
CA ALA A 161 1.85 -18.53 8.57
C ALA A 161 2.09 -18.79 10.06
N LYS A 162 2.11 -17.75 10.90
CA LYS A 162 2.19 -17.89 12.37
C LYS A 162 0.83 -18.20 13.00
N THR A 163 -0.27 -17.85 12.33
CA THR A 163 -1.66 -18.08 12.79
C THR A 163 -2.39 -19.12 11.95
N GLN A 164 -1.79 -20.30 11.74
CA GLN A 164 -2.36 -21.31 10.83
C GLN A 164 -3.78 -21.75 11.19
N HIS A 165 -4.15 -21.69 12.48
CA HIS A 165 -5.48 -22.04 12.97
C HIS A 165 -6.59 -21.07 12.53
N TYR A 166 -6.24 -19.82 12.19
CA TYR A 166 -7.16 -18.82 11.61
C TYR A 166 -7.09 -18.76 10.09
N HIS A 167 -6.31 -19.65 9.45
CA HIS A 167 -6.04 -19.53 8.03
C HIS A 167 -7.27 -19.93 7.19
N ASP A 168 -8.04 -18.93 6.78
CA ASP A 168 -9.21 -19.08 5.91
C ASP A 168 -8.88 -18.76 4.43
N GLY A 169 -9.79 -19.10 3.52
CA GLY A 169 -9.71 -18.73 2.11
C GLY A 169 -9.63 -17.21 1.89
N GLY A 170 -10.26 -16.41 2.75
CA GLY A 170 -10.20 -14.94 2.71
C GLY A 170 -8.78 -14.39 2.88
N ASP A 171 -8.02 -14.95 3.82
CA ASP A 171 -6.63 -14.60 4.09
C ASP A 171 -5.73 -14.84 2.88
N ARG A 172 -5.94 -15.98 2.21
CA ARG A 172 -5.22 -16.32 0.98
C ARG A 172 -5.58 -15.36 -0.15
N LEU A 173 -6.86 -15.06 -0.33
CA LEU A 173 -7.32 -14.12 -1.35
C LEU A 173 -6.69 -12.74 -1.15
N LEU A 174 -6.73 -12.20 0.08
CA LEU A 174 -6.15 -10.90 0.41
C LEU A 174 -4.67 -10.82 0.02
N ARG A 175 -3.86 -11.84 0.36
CA ARG A 175 -2.45 -11.89 -0.04
C ARG A 175 -2.26 -11.88 -1.55
N HIS A 176 -3.06 -12.67 -2.28
CA HIS A 176 -2.95 -12.70 -3.75
C HIS A 176 -3.32 -11.33 -4.35
N VAL A 177 -4.37 -10.68 -3.85
CA VAL A 177 -4.75 -9.35 -4.31
C VAL A 177 -3.67 -8.32 -3.99
N LEU A 178 -3.06 -8.36 -2.79
CA LEU A 178 -1.91 -7.50 -2.45
C LEU A 178 -0.70 -7.75 -3.37
N ALA A 179 -0.41 -9.02 -3.69
CA ALA A 179 0.66 -9.38 -4.61
C ALA A 179 0.42 -8.79 -6.00
N TRP A 180 -0.79 -8.93 -6.54
CA TRP A 180 -1.14 -8.34 -7.84
C TRP A 180 -1.17 -6.82 -7.81
N ALA A 181 -1.66 -6.21 -6.71
CA ALA A 181 -1.69 -4.77 -6.53
C ALA A 181 -0.28 -4.14 -6.43
N ALA A 182 0.78 -4.92 -6.18
CA ALA A 182 2.14 -4.44 -6.25
C ALA A 182 2.60 -4.11 -7.69
N PHE A 183 1.90 -4.61 -8.71
CA PHE A 183 2.19 -4.35 -10.12
C PHE A 183 1.30 -3.25 -10.74
N LEU A 184 0.40 -2.66 -9.94
CA LEU A 184 -0.51 -1.56 -10.33
C LEU A 184 -0.01 -0.22 -9.78
#